data_AF-A0A7K3XEA6-F1
#
_entry.id   AF-A0A7K3XEA6-F1
#
_cell.length_a   1.000
_cell.length_b   1.000
_cell.length_c   1.000
_cell.angle_alpha   90.00
_cell.angle_beta   90.00
_cell.angle_gamma   90.00
#
_symmetry.space_group_name_H-M   'P 1'
#
loop_
_entity.id
_entity.type
_entity.pdbx_description
1 polymer ?
#
loop_
_entity_poly.entity_id
_entity_poly.type
_entity_poly.pdbx_seq_one_letter_code
_entity_poly.pdbx_strand_id
1 'polypeptide(L)'
;MKTTGILFLILLFVPFLSMAGDIYGTIKGDDGKPLINQVVQITQNDNVMASAKTDANGYFTVTIKEVGKFKLEVVGYKDADFEVFSSNKSTRYNLLMNKAGEKWILKSL
;
A
#
# COMPACT_ATOMS: atom_id res chain seq x y z
N MET A 1 37.41 20.96 44.63
CA MET A 1 36.07 20.40 44.32
C MET A 1 35.53 21.06 43.07
N LYS A 2 35.47 20.35 41.94
CA LYS A 2 34.75 20.78 40.73
C LYS A 2 34.21 19.53 40.02
N THR A 3 33.07 19.04 40.49
CA THR A 3 32.29 18.00 39.80
C THR A 3 30.83 18.42 39.88
N THR A 4 30.43 19.26 38.93
CA THR A 4 29.02 19.53 38.63
C THR A 4 29.02 19.93 37.17
N GLY A 5 28.42 19.23 36.23
CA GLY A 5 27.60 18.03 36.21
C GLY A 5 27.08 18.07 34.78
N ILE A 6 27.45 17.11 33.94
CA ILE A 6 26.98 17.05 32.55
C ILE A 6 25.46 16.92 32.61
N LEU A 7 24.78 18.03 32.32
CA LEU A 7 23.33 18.09 32.28
C LEU A 7 22.89 17.20 31.11
N PHE A 8 22.20 16.13 31.46
CA PHE A 8 21.62 15.09 30.64
C PHE A 8 21.28 15.52 29.20
N LEU A 9 22.09 15.01 28.28
CA LEU A 9 21.84 14.88 26.85
C LEU A 9 20.72 13.86 26.60
N ILE A 10 19.45 14.24 26.83
CA ILE A 10 18.28 13.46 26.36
C ILE A 10 17.25 14.45 25.79
N LEU A 11 17.58 15.01 24.63
CA LEU A 11 16.63 15.60 23.70
C LEU A 11 17.28 15.41 22.33
N LEU A 12 16.53 14.91 21.33
CA LEU A 12 16.94 14.64 19.94
C LEU A 12 17.21 13.17 19.53
N PHE A 13 16.59 12.19 20.18
CA PHE A 13 16.38 10.89 19.52
C PHE A 13 14.98 10.34 19.84
N VAL A 14 13.95 11.15 19.55
CA VAL A 14 12.62 10.57 19.36
C VAL A 14 12.69 9.91 17.98
N PRO A 15 12.67 8.56 17.85
CA PRO A 15 12.39 7.99 16.54
C PRO A 15 11.02 8.55 16.17
N PHE A 16 10.95 9.29 15.05
CA PHE A 16 9.67 9.70 14.51
C PHE A 16 8.89 8.40 14.33
N LEU A 17 7.88 8.17 15.18
CA LEU A 17 6.87 7.15 14.97
C LEU A 17 6.07 7.61 13.75
N SER A 18 6.71 7.48 12.59
CA SER A 18 6.10 7.81 11.33
C SER A 18 5.21 6.63 11.00
N MET A 19 3.92 6.77 11.30
CA MET A 19 2.94 5.86 10.70
C MET A 19 3.05 5.99 9.18
N ALA A 20 3.01 4.88 8.48
CA ALA A 20 2.87 4.91 7.04
C ALA A 20 1.53 5.57 6.67
N GLY A 21 1.53 6.30 5.56
CA GLY A 21 0.31 6.84 4.98
C GLY A 21 -0.48 5.75 4.25
N ASP A 22 -1.67 6.12 3.78
CA ASP A 22 -2.54 5.19 3.08
C ASP A 22 -2.03 4.90 1.66
N ILE A 23 -2.14 3.65 1.24
CA ILE A 23 -2.08 3.27 -0.17
C ILE A 23 -3.52 3.31 -0.69
N TYR A 24 -3.78 4.16 -1.68
CA TYR A 24 -5.14 4.37 -2.18
C TYR A 24 -5.17 4.54 -3.69
N GLY A 25 -6.35 4.45 -4.29
CA GLY A 25 -6.50 4.71 -5.71
C GLY A 25 -7.67 3.96 -6.31
N THR A 26 -7.58 3.67 -7.61
CA THR A 26 -8.70 3.05 -8.35
C THR A 26 -8.21 1.85 -9.14
N ILE A 27 -9.08 0.85 -9.31
CA ILE A 27 -8.84 -0.29 -10.20
C ILE A 27 -9.95 -0.31 -11.25
N LYS A 28 -9.57 -0.35 -12.51
CA LYS A 28 -10.49 -0.47 -13.65
C LYS A 28 -10.22 -1.76 -14.42
N GLY A 29 -11.25 -2.37 -15.01
CA GLY A 29 -11.11 -3.42 -16.01
C GLY A 29 -10.61 -2.88 -17.34
N ASP A 30 -10.24 -3.79 -18.24
CA ASP A 30 -9.83 -3.50 -19.61
C ASP A 30 -10.95 -2.89 -20.47
N ASP A 31 -12.20 -3.12 -20.09
CA ASP A 31 -13.39 -2.47 -20.62
C ASP A 31 -13.57 -1.01 -20.13
N GLY A 32 -12.64 -0.51 -19.31
CA GLY A 32 -12.67 0.82 -18.72
C GLY A 32 -13.64 0.98 -17.55
N LYS A 33 -14.38 -0.07 -17.17
CA LYS A 33 -15.32 -0.02 -16.05
C LYS A 33 -14.60 -0.19 -14.72
N PRO A 34 -15.11 0.39 -13.62
CA PRO A 34 -14.54 0.18 -12.31
C PRO A 34 -14.63 -1.28 -11.90
N LEU A 35 -13.57 -1.79 -11.26
CA LEU A 35 -13.58 -3.12 -10.67
C LEU A 35 -14.23 -3.04 -9.28
N ILE A 36 -15.54 -3.24 -9.22
CA ILE A 36 -16.37 -3.02 -8.02
C ILE A 36 -16.36 -4.21 -7.07
N ASN A 37 -16.52 -3.95 -5.77
CA ASN A 37 -16.76 -4.96 -4.74
C ASN A 37 -15.67 -6.06 -4.66
N GLN A 38 -14.45 -5.73 -5.08
CA GLN A 38 -13.34 -6.66 -5.19
C GLN A 38 -12.39 -6.48 -4.01
N VAL A 39 -11.89 -7.59 -3.47
CA VAL A 39 -10.93 -7.55 -2.36
C VAL A 39 -9.53 -7.31 -2.92
N VAL A 40 -8.89 -6.25 -2.44
CA VAL A 40 -7.50 -5.88 -2.70
C VAL A 40 -6.68 -6.20 -1.45
N GLN A 41 -5.54 -6.84 -1.62
CA GLN A 41 -4.63 -7.20 -0.54
C GLN A 41 -3.27 -6.57 -0.78
N ILE A 42 -2.68 -6.05 0.29
CA ILE A 42 -1.27 -5.66 0.31
C ILE A 42 -0.50 -6.78 1.00
N THR A 43 0.45 -7.38 0.30
CA THR A 43 1.23 -8.53 0.77
C THR A 43 2.73 -8.19 0.85
N GLN A 44 3.43 -8.87 1.77
CA GLN A 44 4.89 -8.86 1.86
C GLN A 44 5.37 -10.25 2.27
N ASN A 45 6.29 -10.83 1.50
CA ASN A 45 6.78 -12.21 1.70
C ASN A 45 5.60 -13.21 1.88
N ASP A 46 4.61 -13.12 0.98
CA ASP A 46 3.38 -13.93 0.96
C ASP A 46 2.45 -13.79 2.19
N ASN A 47 2.74 -12.86 3.10
CA ASN A 47 1.87 -12.53 4.22
C ASN A 47 0.98 -11.33 3.88
N VAL A 48 -0.32 -11.43 4.21
CA VAL A 48 -1.27 -10.33 4.04
C VAL A 48 -1.04 -9.30 5.14
N MET A 49 -0.61 -8.10 4.76
CA MET A 49 -0.35 -6.98 5.68
C MET A 49 -1.63 -6.19 5.96
N ALA A 50 -2.44 -5.98 4.92
CA ALA A 50 -3.72 -5.29 5.01
C ALA A 50 -4.59 -5.62 3.79
N SER A 51 -5.89 -5.33 3.89
CA SER A 51 -6.83 -5.52 2.78
C SER A 51 -7.93 -4.48 2.80
N ALA A 52 -8.52 -4.22 1.64
CA ALA A 52 -9.69 -3.38 1.48
C ALA A 52 -10.59 -3.93 0.37
N LYS A 53 -11.83 -3.45 0.34
CA LYS A 53 -12.77 -3.75 -0.73
C LYS A 53 -12.95 -2.53 -1.62
N THR A 54 -12.93 -2.71 -2.94
CA THR A 54 -13.20 -1.61 -3.86
C THR A 54 -14.67 -1.19 -3.79
N ASP A 55 -14.90 0.12 -3.89
CA ASP A 55 -16.25 0.70 -3.91
C ASP A 55 -16.89 0.67 -5.31
N ALA A 56 -18.03 1.34 -5.47
CA ALA A 56 -18.76 1.45 -6.74
C ALA A 56 -17.99 2.17 -7.86
N ASN A 57 -16.96 2.95 -7.52
CA ASN A 57 -16.07 3.64 -8.44
C ASN A 57 -14.75 2.88 -8.64
N GLY A 58 -14.62 1.67 -8.08
CA GLY A 58 -13.39 0.89 -8.10
C GLY A 58 -12.31 1.46 -7.17
N TYR A 59 -12.68 2.39 -6.28
CA TYR A 59 -11.75 3.04 -5.37
C TYR A 59 -11.43 2.13 -4.18
N PHE A 60 -10.17 2.12 -3.77
CA PHE A 60 -9.70 1.45 -2.57
C PHE A 60 -8.82 2.38 -1.73
N THR A 61 -8.75 2.11 -0.44
CA THR A 61 -7.81 2.74 0.50
C THR A 61 -7.38 1.69 1.51
N VAL A 62 -6.07 1.57 1.73
CA VAL A 62 -5.45 0.59 2.61
C VAL A 62 -4.41 1.30 3.46
N THR A 63 -4.59 1.29 4.78
CA THR A 63 -3.58 1.76 5.72
C THR A 63 -2.63 0.62 6.05
N ILE A 64 -1.34 0.82 5.83
CA ILE A 64 -0.32 -0.11 6.34
C ILE A 64 0.55 0.61 7.37
N LYS A 65 1.06 -0.14 8.35
CA LYS A 65 1.84 0.44 9.47
C LYS A 65 3.29 0.69 9.12
N GLU A 66 3.78 0.01 8.10
CA GLU A 66 5.19 -0.04 7.75
C GLU A 66 5.47 0.72 6.45
N VAL A 67 6.60 1.41 6.41
CA VAL A 67 7.13 2.06 5.20
C VAL A 67 7.97 1.04 4.46
N GLY A 68 7.85 0.97 3.14
CA GLY A 68 8.61 0.02 2.35
C GLY A 68 7.90 -0.42 1.07
N LYS A 69 8.48 -1.46 0.46
CA LYS A 69 7.94 -2.10 -0.74
C LYS A 69 7.01 -3.25 -0.37
N PHE A 70 5.90 -3.33 -1.08
CA PHE A 70 4.85 -4.34 -0.92
C PHE A 70 4.32 -4.73 -2.29
N LYS A 71 3.54 -5.80 -2.33
CA LYS A 71 2.76 -6.18 -3.51
C LYS A 71 1.29 -5.88 -3.25
N LEU A 72 0.61 -5.37 -4.28
CA LEU A 72 -0.83 -5.25 -4.33
C LEU A 72 -1.38 -6.38 -5.19
N GLU A 73 -2.29 -7.15 -4.63
CA GLU A 73 -2.94 -8.28 -5.28
C GLU A 73 -4.46 -8.10 -5.25
N VAL A 74 -5.14 -8.64 -6.26
CA VAL A 74 -6.60 -8.65 -6.31
C VAL A 74 -7.10 -10.08 -6.15
N VAL A 75 -7.84 -10.35 -5.07
CA VAL A 75 -8.32 -11.70 -4.76
C VAL A 75 -9.19 -12.23 -5.90
N GLY A 76 -8.94 -13.46 -6.34
CA GLY A 76 -9.63 -14.07 -7.48
C GLY A 76 -8.94 -13.86 -8.83
N TYR A 77 -7.93 -12.98 -8.91
CA TYR A 77 -7.13 -12.74 -10.10
C TYR A 77 -5.71 -13.27 -9.86
N LYS A 78 -5.52 -14.58 -10.11
CA LYS A 78 -4.23 -15.23 -9.91
C LYS A 78 -3.14 -14.58 -10.78
N ASP A 79 -1.95 -14.48 -10.21
CA ASP A 79 -0.75 -13.90 -10.83
C ASP A 79 -0.85 -12.40 -11.20
N ALA A 80 -1.91 -11.72 -10.76
CA ALA A 80 -2.10 -10.29 -10.97
C ALA A 80 -1.62 -9.51 -9.73
N ASP A 81 -0.31 -9.32 -9.62
CA ASP A 81 0.32 -8.48 -8.61
C ASP A 81 0.92 -7.18 -9.18
N PHE A 82 1.07 -6.17 -8.33
CA PHE A 82 1.69 -4.89 -8.67
C PHE A 82 2.56 -4.38 -7.52
N GLU A 83 3.80 -3.97 -7.78
CA GLU A 83 4.67 -3.39 -6.75
C GLU A 83 4.13 -2.01 -6.32
N VAL A 84 3.88 -1.86 -5.02
CA VAL A 84 3.51 -0.58 -4.41
C VAL A 84 4.51 -0.20 -3.34
N PHE A 85 4.65 1.11 -3.12
CA PHE A 85 5.53 1.67 -2.11
C PHE A 85 4.71 2.45 -1.10
N SER A 86 4.84 2.04 0.16
CA SER A 86 4.31 2.77 1.29
C SER A 86 5.35 3.74 1.80
N SER A 87 4.93 4.98 2.03
CA SER A 87 5.77 6.03 2.60
C SER A 87 5.10 6.62 3.84
N ASN A 88 5.72 7.59 4.48
CA ASN A 88 5.11 8.38 5.55
C ASN A 88 3.98 9.33 5.07
N LYS A 89 3.65 9.29 3.78
CA LYS A 89 2.55 10.02 3.15
C LYS A 89 1.69 9.06 2.35
N SER A 90 0.40 9.38 2.27
CA SER A 90 -0.51 8.59 1.45
C SER A 90 -0.07 8.63 -0.01
N THR A 91 -0.05 7.48 -0.65
CA THR A 91 0.46 7.28 -2.01
C THR A 91 -0.64 6.71 -2.89
N ARG A 92 -0.84 7.34 -4.07
CA ARG A 92 -1.93 6.98 -4.99
C ARG A 92 -1.45 6.01 -6.07
N TYR A 93 -2.22 4.94 -6.30
CA TYR A 93 -2.04 3.99 -7.41
C TYR A 93 -3.35 3.81 -8.19
N ASN A 94 -3.39 4.32 -9.41
CA ASN A 94 -4.49 4.04 -10.34
C ASN A 94 -4.06 2.89 -11.26
N LEU A 95 -4.85 1.82 -11.27
CA LEU A 95 -4.48 0.56 -11.90
C LEU A 95 -5.52 0.14 -12.93
N LEU A 96 -5.03 -0.52 -13.97
CA LEU A 96 -5.81 -1.23 -14.97
C LEU A 96 -5.57 -2.73 -14.83
N MET A 97 -6.65 -3.47 -14.64
CA MET A 97 -6.69 -4.93 -14.71
C MET A 97 -6.90 -5.33 -16.17
N ASN A 98 -5.89 -5.95 -16.78
CA ASN A 98 -5.92 -6.37 -18.16
C ASN A 98 -5.78 -7.89 -18.28
N LYS A 99 -6.55 -8.50 -19.20
CA LYS A 99 -6.39 -9.90 -19.55
C LYS A 99 -5.40 -10.06 -20.70
N ALA A 100 -4.27 -10.71 -20.44
CA ALA A 100 -3.26 -11.06 -21.43
C ALA A 100 -3.28 -12.58 -21.67
N GLY A 101 -4.09 -13.01 -22.65
CA GLY A 101 -4.32 -14.42 -22.91
C GLY A 101 -5.13 -15.08 -21.78
N GLU A 102 -4.53 -16.06 -21.10
CA GLU A 102 -5.15 -16.74 -19.95
C GLU A 102 -4.82 -16.09 -18.60
N LYS A 103 -3.91 -15.11 -18.58
CA LYS A 103 -3.44 -14.47 -17.35
C LYS A 103 -4.00 -13.07 -17.16
N TRP A 104 -4.16 -12.68 -15.90
CA TRP A 104 -4.52 -11.32 -15.52
C TRP A 104 -3.27 -10.55 -15.12
N ILE A 105 -3.22 -9.26 -15.48
CA ILE A 105 -2.08 -8.39 -15.20
C ILE A 105 -2.61 -7.06 -14.67
N LEU A 106 -2.00 -6.57 -13.59
CA LEU A 106 -2.18 -5.20 -13.12
C LEU A 106 -1.13 -4.28 -13.73
N LYS A 107 -1.55 -3.12 -14.22
CA LYS A 107 -0.66 -2.08 -14.76
C LYS A 107 -1.05 -0.73 -14.20
N SER A 108 -0.09 0.17 -14.02
CA SER A 108 -0.41 1.57 -13.72
C SER A 108 -1.07 2.23 -14.93
N LEU A 109 -2.09 3.05 -14.66
CA LEU A 109 -2.69 3.96 -15.62
C LEU A 109 -1.83 5.21 -15.86
#